data_AF-A0A950IY72-F1
#
_entry.id   AF-A0A950IY72-F1
#
_cell.length_a   1.000
_cell.length_b   1.000
_cell.length_c   1.000
_cell.angle_alpha   90.00
_cell.angle_beta   90.00
_cell.angle_gamma   90.00
#
_symmetry.space_group_name_H-M   'P 1'
#
loop_
_entity.id
_entity.type
_entity.pdbx_description
1 polymer ?
#
loop_
_entity_poly.entity_id
_entity_poly.type
_entity_poly.pdbx_seq_one_letter_code
_entity_poly.pdbx_strand_id
1 'polypeptide(L)'
;MLVNKDQDSSHRVHLEFTGAHAHFTGTVEESVFGRTQYHWTPPQRDFNAHMPETRNNVQELYRGGKADPDGPIVRKQISGEEQIELPAASVVVLRGNL
;
A
#
# COMPACT_ATOMS: atom_id res chain seq x y z
N MET A 1 2.65 6.66 -9.86
CA MET A 1 2.57 5.63 -8.79
C MET A 1 1.91 6.27 -7.59
N LEU A 2 0.93 5.60 -7.01
CA LEU A 2 0.15 6.08 -5.86
C LEU A 2 0.36 5.10 -4.70
N VAL A 3 0.41 5.61 -3.48
CA VAL A 3 0.63 4.81 -2.27
C VAL A 3 -0.37 5.23 -1.20
N ASN A 4 -1.19 4.30 -0.75
CA ASN A 4 -2.00 4.43 0.45
C ASN A 4 -1.31 3.72 1.62
N LYS A 5 -0.90 4.49 2.63
CA LYS A 5 -0.26 3.98 3.86
C LYS A 5 -1.26 3.69 4.98
N ASP A 6 -2.51 4.14 4.88
CA ASP A 6 -3.57 3.86 5.84
C ASP A 6 -3.93 2.37 5.74
N GLN A 7 -3.87 1.64 6.86
CA GLN A 7 -4.12 0.19 6.88
C GLN A 7 -5.59 -0.18 6.94
N ASP A 8 -6.45 0.78 7.25
CA ASP A 8 -7.84 0.55 7.59
C ASP A 8 -8.79 1.19 6.58
N SER A 9 -8.38 2.29 5.94
CA SER A 9 -9.25 3.07 5.04
C SER A 9 -8.81 2.99 3.58
N SER A 10 -9.78 2.82 2.67
CA SER A 10 -9.57 3.15 1.25
C SER A 10 -9.74 4.65 1.02
N HIS A 11 -9.04 5.17 0.02
CA HIS A 11 -9.11 6.57 -0.37
C HIS A 11 -9.44 6.69 -1.84
N ARG A 12 -10.42 7.54 -2.18
CA ARG A 12 -10.67 7.93 -3.57
C ARG A 12 -9.89 9.19 -3.86
N VAL A 13 -9.06 9.14 -4.90
CA VAL A 13 -8.24 10.28 -5.33
C VAL A 13 -8.64 10.69 -6.74
N HIS A 14 -8.53 11.99 -6.99
CA HIS A 14 -8.68 12.55 -8.33
C HIS A 14 -7.31 12.83 -8.94
N LEU A 15 -7.10 12.39 -10.17
CA LEU A 15 -5.88 12.62 -10.92
C LEU A 15 -6.08 13.83 -11.81
N GLU A 16 -5.33 14.89 -11.52
CA GLU A 16 -5.27 16.08 -12.35
C GLU A 16 -3.92 16.14 -13.06
N PHE A 17 -3.95 16.33 -14.38
CA PHE A 17 -2.76 16.43 -15.20
C PHE A 17 -2.44 17.90 -15.48
N THR A 18 -1.24 18.33 -15.12
CA THR A 18 -0.74 19.66 -15.46
C THR A 18 0.22 19.55 -16.66
N GLY A 19 -0.19 19.99 -17.85
CA GLY A 19 0.65 19.93 -19.06
C GLY A 19 -0.12 19.97 -20.38
N ALA A 20 0.53 19.53 -21.47
CA ALA A 20 -0.09 19.46 -22.80
C ALA A 20 -1.16 18.37 -22.92
N HIS A 21 -1.16 17.40 -22.00
CA HIS A 21 -2.07 16.27 -21.96
C HIS A 21 -2.94 16.37 -20.71
N ALA A 22 -4.25 16.20 -20.88
CA ALA A 22 -5.24 16.36 -19.82
C ALA A 22 -5.68 15.04 -19.18
N HIS A 23 -5.37 13.90 -19.79
CA HIS A 23 -5.75 12.57 -19.33
C HIS A 23 -4.86 11.50 -19.99
N PHE A 24 -4.92 10.26 -19.49
CA PHE A 24 -4.33 9.14 -20.22
C PHE A 24 -5.16 8.80 -21.46
N THR A 25 -4.51 8.55 -22.59
CA THR A 25 -5.17 8.14 -23.83
C THR A 25 -5.22 6.61 -23.98
N GLY A 26 -6.39 6.11 -24.41
CA GLY A 26 -6.62 4.68 -24.64
C GLY A 26 -6.73 3.87 -23.34
N THR A 27 -6.23 2.64 -23.38
CA THR A 27 -6.28 1.72 -22.24
C THR A 27 -5.13 1.98 -21.26
N VAL A 28 -5.46 2.11 -19.98
CA VAL A 28 -4.48 2.23 -18.90
C VAL A 28 -4.38 0.89 -18.16
N GLU A 29 -3.16 0.40 -17.97
CA GLU A 29 -2.88 -0.73 -17.10
C GLU A 29 -2.78 -0.24 -15.66
N GLU A 30 -3.66 -0.75 -14.79
CA GLU A 30 -3.56 -0.60 -13.35
C GLU A 30 -2.98 -1.88 -12.73
N SER A 31 -1.89 -1.73 -11.99
CA SER A 31 -1.32 -2.78 -11.14
C SER A 31 -1.50 -2.42 -9.67
N VAL A 32 -2.18 -3.28 -8.92
CA VAL A 32 -2.49 -3.08 -7.50
C VAL A 32 -1.77 -4.12 -6.66
N PHE A 33 -1.11 -3.64 -5.62
CA PHE A 33 -0.53 -4.44 -4.55
C PHE A 33 -0.99 -3.88 -3.20
N GLY A 34 -1.99 -4.49 -2.57
CA GLY A 34 -2.60 -4.00 -1.33
C GLY A 34 -2.86 -5.09 -0.30
N ARG A 35 -3.70 -4.79 0.69
CA ARG A 35 -4.04 -5.70 1.80
C ARG A 35 -4.61 -7.06 1.37
N THR A 36 -5.17 -7.16 0.17
CA THR A 36 -5.61 -8.43 -0.44
C THR A 36 -4.48 -9.26 -1.04
N GLN A 37 -3.31 -8.66 -1.30
CA GLN A 37 -2.13 -9.29 -1.89
C GLN A 37 -1.00 -9.50 -0.87
N TYR A 38 -1.01 -8.79 0.26
CA TYR A 38 -0.12 -9.06 1.38
C TYR A 38 -0.78 -8.79 2.73
N HIS A 39 -0.43 -9.60 3.72
CA HIS A 39 -0.86 -9.43 5.10
C HIS A 39 0.23 -8.72 5.89
N TRP A 40 -0.06 -7.54 6.46
CA TRP A 40 0.88 -6.88 7.37
C TRP A 40 0.76 -7.49 8.77
N THR A 41 1.83 -8.12 9.24
CA THR A 41 1.95 -8.52 10.64
C THR A 41 2.56 -7.36 11.42
N PRO A 42 1.83 -6.72 12.35
CA PRO A 42 2.39 -5.64 13.16
C PRO A 42 3.49 -6.17 14.09
N PRO A 43 4.42 -5.31 14.53
CA PRO A 43 5.44 -5.70 15.47
C PRO A 43 4.80 -6.23 16.76
N GLN A 44 5.18 -7.44 17.16
CA GLN A 44 4.69 -8.05 18.38
C GLN A 44 5.65 -7.77 19.51
N ARG A 45 5.10 -7.41 20.68
CA ARG A 45 5.87 -7.29 21.90
C ARG A 45 6.28 -8.69 22.34
N ASP A 46 7.58 -8.93 22.46
CA ASP A 46 8.09 -10.14 23.06
C ASP A 46 7.82 -10.10 24.57
N PHE A 47 6.76 -10.78 25.00
CA PHE A 47 6.44 -10.91 26.42
C PHE A 47 7.26 -12.05 27.01
N ASN A 48 8.30 -11.71 27.78
CA ASN A 48 9.04 -12.67 28.61
C ASN A 48 8.76 -12.35 30.09
N ALA A 49 8.09 -13.26 30.80
CA ALA A 49 7.75 -13.11 32.22
C ALA A 49 8.99 -13.05 33.16
N HIS A 50 10.18 -13.35 32.63
CA HIS A 50 11.47 -13.30 33.34
C HIS A 50 12.36 -12.13 32.89
N MET A 51 11.85 -11.16 32.12
CA MET A 51 12.64 -9.98 31.77
C MET A 51 12.79 -9.03 32.97
N PRO A 52 14.02 -8.59 33.32
CA PRO A 52 14.21 -7.57 34.35
C PRO A 52 13.63 -6.24 33.87
N GLU A 53 12.95 -5.51 34.77
CA GLU A 53 12.24 -4.25 34.47
C GLU A 53 13.16 -3.12 33.95
N THR A 54 14.48 -3.26 34.14
CA THR A 54 15.48 -2.21 33.87
C THR A 54 16.23 -2.44 32.55
N ARG A 55 15.53 -2.36 31.41
CA ARG A 55 16.18 -2.25 30.09
C ARG A 55 15.79 -0.93 29.42
N ASN A 56 16.79 -0.07 29.20
CA ASN A 56 16.62 1.25 28.57
C ASN A 56 16.48 1.20 27.03
N ASN A 57 16.46 0.00 26.43
CA ASN A 57 16.42 -0.23 24.99
C ASN A 57 15.07 -0.80 24.57
N VAL A 58 14.10 0.10 24.32
CA VAL A 58 12.73 -0.20 23.84
C VAL A 58 12.72 -1.03 22.55
N GLN A 59 13.81 -1.01 21.78
CA GLN A 59 13.97 -1.64 20.48
C GLN A 59 14.11 -3.18 20.54
N GLU A 60 14.54 -3.76 21.68
CA GLU A 60 14.60 -5.22 21.87
C GLU A 60 13.26 -5.82 22.32
N LEU A 61 12.28 -4.99 22.71
CA LEU A 61 10.99 -5.46 23.21
C LEU A 61 9.99 -5.78 22.10
N TYR A 62 10.22 -5.30 20.88
CA TYR A 62 9.31 -5.49 19.75
C TYR A 62 10.03 -6.24 18.63
N ARG A 63 9.58 -7.47 18.34
CA ARG A 63 9.96 -8.12 17.08
C ARG A 63 9.30 -7.35 15.95
N GLY A 64 10.10 -6.86 15.01
CA GLY A 64 9.65 -5.96 13.94
C GLY A 64 8.44 -6.48 13.16
N GLY A 65 7.63 -5.56 12.63
CA GLY A 65 6.53 -5.91 11.74
C GLY A 65 7.05 -6.45 10.40
N LYS A 66 6.34 -7.42 9.82
CA LYS A 66 6.69 -8.02 8.54
C LYS A 66 5.49 -8.01 7.60
N ALA A 67 5.77 -7.79 6.31
CA ALA A 67 4.80 -8.04 5.26
C ALA A 67 4.87 -9.51 4.87
N ASP A 68 3.73 -10.21 4.85
CA ASP A 68 3.58 -11.57 4.35
C ASP A 68 2.91 -11.51 2.98
N PRO A 69 3.67 -11.61 1.86
CA PRO A 69 3.11 -11.49 0.52
C PRO A 69 2.37 -12.78 0.13
N ASP A 70 1.05 -12.79 0.30
CA ASP A 70 0.18 -13.96 0.08
C ASP A 70 -0.25 -14.17 -1.39
N GLY A 71 0.04 -13.24 -2.31
CA GLY A 71 -0.40 -13.41 -3.69
C GLY A 71 0.30 -12.56 -4.75
N PRO A 72 0.15 -12.95 -6.03
CA PRO A 72 0.63 -12.16 -7.15
C PRO A 72 -0.09 -10.81 -7.23
N ILE A 73 0.57 -9.82 -7.82
CA ILE A 73 -0.02 -8.49 -8.04
C ILE A 73 -1.28 -8.62 -8.91
N VAL A 74 -2.31 -7.84 -8.59
CA VAL A 74 -3.50 -7.78 -9.43
C VAL A 74 -3.28 -6.77 -10.54
N ARG A 75 -3.54 -7.18 -11.78
CA ARG A 75 -3.49 -6.30 -12.95
C ARG A 75 -4.87 -6.21 -13.57
N LYS A 76 -5.30 -5.01 -13.92
CA LYS A 76 -6.52 -4.77 -14.70
C LYS A 76 -6.32 -3.64 -15.68
N GLN A 77 -7.13 -3.64 -16.72
CA GLN A 77 -7.21 -2.55 -17.68
C GLN A 77 -8.36 -1.65 -17.30
N ILE A 78 -8.10 -0.35 -17.21
CA ILE A 78 -9.10 0.68 -16.95
C ILE A 78 -9.11 1.68 -18.11
N SER A 79 -10.25 2.35 -18.29
CA SER A 79 -10.26 3.57 -19.11
C SER A 79 -9.44 4.64 -18.39
N GLY A 80 -9.01 5.69 -19.10
CA GLY A 80 -8.33 6.85 -18.51
C GLY A 80 -9.24 7.67 -17.60
N GLU A 81 -9.75 7.05 -16.54
CA GLU A 81 -10.61 7.66 -15.54
C GLU A 81 -9.80 8.58 -14.64
N GLU A 82 -10.38 9.72 -14.32
CA GLU A 82 -9.76 10.72 -13.47
C GLU A 82 -9.94 10.41 -11.97
N GLN A 83 -10.75 9.41 -11.61
CA GLN A 83 -10.96 9.01 -10.22
C GLN A 83 -10.51 7.58 -9.99
N ILE A 84 -9.65 7.39 -8.99
CA ILE A 84 -9.08 6.08 -8.69
C ILE A 84 -9.27 5.79 -7.21
N GLU A 85 -9.69 4.57 -6.92
CA GLU A 85 -9.75 4.06 -5.56
C GLU A 85 -8.41 3.42 -5.19
N LEU A 86 -7.86 3.86 -4.07
CA LEU A 86 -6.67 3.31 -3.44
C LEU A 86 -7.11 2.44 -2.26
N PRO A 87 -7.05 1.11 -2.37
CA PRO A 87 -7.36 0.23 -1.26
C PRO A 87 -6.48 0.51 -0.04
N ALA A 88 -6.92 0.10 1.14
CA ALA A 88 -6.11 0.19 2.35
C ALA A 88 -4.77 -0.56 2.17
N ALA A 89 -3.70 0.04 2.70
CA ALA A 89 -2.33 -0.46 2.67
C ALA A 89 -1.88 -0.86 1.26
N SER A 90 -2.12 -0.02 0.24
CA SER A 90 -1.86 -0.38 -1.15
C SER A 90 -0.87 0.50 -1.88
N VAL A 91 -0.21 -0.10 -2.88
CA VAL A 91 0.54 0.56 -3.93
C VAL A 91 -0.18 0.31 -5.24
N VAL A 92 -0.50 1.39 -5.95
CA VAL A 92 -1.15 1.35 -7.26
C VAL A 92 -0.22 1.99 -8.30
N VAL A 93 0.03 1.26 -9.39
CA VAL A 93 0.83 1.72 -10.51
C VAL A 93 -0.07 1.80 -11.74
N LEU A 94 -0.10 2.98 -12.35
CA LEU A 94 -0.81 3.23 -13.59
C LEU A 94 0.21 3.37 -14.71
N ARG A 95 -0.01 2.67 -15.82
CA ARG A 95 0.76 2.82 -17.06
C ARG A 95 -0.21 3.01 -18.22
N GLY A 96 0.00 4.10 -18.96
CA GLY A 96 -0.76 4.43 -20.14
C GLY A 96 0.00 5.48 -20.95
N ASN A 97 -0.55 5.81 -22.11
CA ASN A 97 -0.06 6.94 -22.90
C ASN A 97 -0.70 8.22 -22.37
N LEU A 98 0.06 9.32 -22.36
CA LEU A 98 -0.44 10.67 -22.08
C LEU A 98 -0.81 11.35 -23.40
#